data_AF-A0A2J0LCF8-F1
#
_entry.id   AF-A0A2J0LCF8-F1
#
_cell.length_a   1.000
_cell.length_b   1.000
_cell.length_c   1.000
_cell.angle_alpha   90.00
_cell.angle_beta   90.00
_cell.angle_gamma   90.00
#
_symmetry.space_group_name_H-M   'P 1'
#
loop_
_entity.id
_entity.type
_entity.pdbx_description
1 polymer ?
#
loop_
_entity_poly.entity_id
_entity_poly.type
_entity_poly.pdbx_seq_one_letter_code
_entity_poly.pdbx_strand_id
1 'polypeptide(L)'
;DLKKIRALAQEYSAARLIVGLPLNMDGTKGRSAKLAIDFVNELKKEINIPVEMIDERLTTAQGERIFLEADVSRKKRRENLDKIAAQLILQNYLDCNR
;
A
#
# COMPACT_ATOMS: atom_id res chain seq x y z
N ASP A 1 -9.34 -12.00 1.74
CA ASP A 1 -8.18 -11.28 1.19
C ASP A 1 -6.83 -11.86 1.60
N LEU A 2 -6.57 -12.10 2.89
CA LEU A 2 -5.29 -12.67 3.38
C LEU A 2 -4.84 -13.94 2.65
N LYS A 3 -5.74 -14.91 2.42
CA LYS A 3 -5.43 -16.14 1.66
C LYS A 3 -4.97 -15.87 0.23
N LYS A 4 -5.54 -14.86 -0.43
CA LYS A 4 -5.14 -14.47 -1.79
C LYS A 4 -3.77 -13.82 -1.78
N ILE A 5 -3.51 -12.94 -0.82
CA ILE A 5 -2.18 -12.31 -0.67
C ILE A 5 -1.11 -13.37 -0.40
N ARG A 6 -1.41 -14.34 0.47
CA ARG A 6 -0.52 -15.48 0.72
C ARG A 6 -0.25 -16.28 -0.55
N ALA A 7 -1.28 -16.63 -1.32
CA ALA A 7 -1.12 -17.37 -2.56
C ALA A 7 -0.24 -16.60 -3.57
N LEU A 8 -0.49 -15.29 -3.75
CA LEU A 8 0.32 -14.44 -4.64
C LEU A 8 1.76 -14.30 -4.14
N ALA A 9 1.97 -14.12 -2.84
CA ALA A 9 3.30 -14.05 -2.25
C ALA A 9 4.10 -15.34 -2.48
N GLN A 10 3.43 -16.50 -2.41
CA GLN A 10 4.05 -17.79 -2.72
C GLN A 10 4.31 -17.96 -4.22
N GLU A 11 3.33 -17.64 -5.06
CA GLU A 11 3.42 -17.73 -6.52
C GLU A 11 4.59 -16.90 -7.07
N TYR A 12 4.71 -15.65 -6.61
CA TYR A 12 5.78 -14.74 -7.03
C TYR A 12 7.07 -14.90 -6.22
N SER A 13 7.13 -15.83 -5.26
CA SER A 13 8.27 -15.99 -4.34
C SER A 13 8.72 -14.65 -3.72
N ALA A 14 7.74 -13.85 -3.27
CA ALA A 14 7.99 -12.52 -2.75
C ALA A 14 8.89 -12.60 -1.51
N ALA A 15 10.03 -11.88 -1.53
CA ALA A 15 10.94 -11.83 -0.39
C ALA A 15 10.40 -11.02 0.78
N ARG A 16 9.49 -10.07 0.51
CA ARG A 16 8.93 -9.14 1.49
C ARG A 16 7.61 -8.56 0.99
N LEU A 17 6.72 -8.21 1.92
CA LEU A 17 5.51 -7.45 1.66
C LEU A 17 5.64 -6.04 2.21
N ILE A 18 5.26 -5.06 1.40
CA ILE A 18 5.24 -3.65 1.78
C ILE A 18 3.79 -3.22 1.89
N VAL A 19 3.43 -2.65 3.03
CA VAL A 19 2.10 -2.09 3.28
C VAL A 19 2.29 -0.62 3.61
N GLY A 20 1.57 0.27 2.96
CA GLY A 20 1.70 1.67 3.31
C GLY A 20 0.93 2.03 4.58
N LEU A 21 1.44 3.05 5.27
CA LEU A 21 0.94 3.58 6.53
C LEU A 21 0.43 5.01 6.28
N PRO A 22 -0.90 5.21 6.19
CA PRO A 22 -1.49 6.52 5.92
C PRO A 22 -1.43 7.39 7.17
N LEU A 23 -0.28 8.01 7.41
CA LEU A 23 -0.09 9.01 8.45
C LEU A 23 -0.72 10.34 8.02
N ASN A 24 -1.23 11.08 8.99
CA ASN A 24 -1.65 12.46 8.79
C ASN A 24 -0.44 13.34 8.44
N MET A 25 -0.67 14.52 7.86
CA MET A 25 0.42 15.43 7.46
C MET A 25 1.35 15.83 8.62
N ASP A 26 0.82 15.90 9.84
CA ASP A 26 1.58 16.15 11.08
C ASP A 26 2.33 14.90 11.62
N GLY A 27 2.27 13.77 10.91
CA GLY A 27 2.87 12.50 11.30
C GLY A 27 2.03 11.68 12.29
N THR A 28 0.85 12.16 12.69
CA THR A 28 -0.01 11.43 13.64
C THR A 28 -0.73 10.26 12.97
N LYS A 29 -1.08 9.24 13.76
CA LYS A 29 -1.80 8.05 13.29
C LYS A 29 -3.30 8.29 13.40
N GLY A 30 -3.98 8.42 12.26
CA GLY A 30 -5.44 8.47 12.18
C GLY A 30 -6.10 7.08 12.25
N ARG A 31 -7.42 7.06 12.06
CA ARG A 31 -8.21 5.81 11.99
C ARG A 31 -7.70 4.87 10.90
N SER A 32 -7.35 5.40 9.73
CA SER A 32 -6.83 4.61 8.60
C SER A 32 -5.48 3.96 8.92
N ALA A 33 -4.58 4.68 9.60
CA ALA A 33 -3.31 4.13 10.06
C ALA A 33 -3.50 2.96 11.03
N LYS A 34 -4.47 3.08 11.96
CA LYS A 34 -4.81 2.00 12.87
C LYS A 34 -5.32 0.75 12.14
N LEU A 35 -6.22 0.93 11.18
CA LEU A 35 -6.72 -0.17 10.34
C LEU A 35 -5.61 -0.86 9.55
N ALA A 36 -4.67 -0.08 8.99
CA ALA A 36 -3.52 -0.64 8.28
C ALA A 36 -2.60 -1.44 9.22
N ILE A 37 -2.37 -0.96 10.44
CA ILE A 37 -1.59 -1.67 11.46
C ILE A 37 -2.27 -2.98 11.87
N ASP A 38 -3.58 -2.94 12.14
CA ASP A 38 -4.34 -4.13 12.51
C ASP A 38 -4.32 -5.17 11.39
N PHE A 39 -4.49 -4.73 10.14
CA PHE A 39 -4.36 -5.59 8.97
C PHE A 39 -2.97 -6.23 8.84
N VAL A 40 -1.89 -5.45 9.03
CA VAL A 40 -0.52 -5.98 9.01
C VAL A 40 -0.29 -7.00 10.13
N ASN A 41 -0.87 -6.79 11.31
CA ASN A 41 -0.78 -7.73 12.42
C ASN A 41 -1.47 -9.06 12.11
N GLU A 42 -2.61 -9.03 11.42
CA GLU A 42 -3.26 -10.26 10.92
C GLU A 42 -2.43 -10.92 9.82
N LEU A 43 -1.87 -10.12 8.91
CA LEU A 43 -1.09 -10.60 7.78
C LEU A 43 0.18 -11.33 8.22
N LYS A 44 0.86 -10.82 9.25
CA LYS A 44 2.04 -11.44 9.88
C LYS A 44 1.74 -12.79 10.55
N LYS A 45 0.49 -13.06 10.93
CA LYS A 45 0.10 -14.37 11.50
C LYS A 45 -0.11 -15.44 10.43
N GLU A 46 -0.49 -15.01 9.23
CA GLU A 46 -0.85 -15.91 8.12
C GLU A 46 0.28 -16.14 7.12
N ILE A 47 1.27 -15.22 7.09
CA ILE A 47 2.32 -15.18 6.08
C ILE A 47 3.70 -15.16 6.76
N ASN A 48 4.58 -16.06 6.32
CA ASN A 48 5.93 -16.24 6.89
C ASN A 48 7.01 -15.35 6.25
N ILE A 49 6.66 -14.41 5.37
CA ILE A 49 7.62 -13.47 4.79
C ILE A 49 7.58 -12.14 5.54
N PRO A 50 8.71 -11.42 5.63
CA PRO A 50 8.76 -10.12 6.28
C PRO A 50 7.69 -9.15 5.75
N VAL A 51 6.99 -8.49 6.67
CA VAL A 51 6.00 -7.45 6.34
C VAL A 51 6.48 -6.14 6.94
N GLU A 52 6.73 -5.17 6.09
CA GLU A 52 7.20 -3.83 6.45
C GLU A 52 6.14 -2.78 6.13
N MET A 53 6.11 -1.74 6.97
CA MET A 53 5.22 -0.60 6.75
C MET A 53 6.03 0.62 6.33
N ILE A 54 5.58 1.34 5.31
CA ILE A 54 6.21 2.57 4.84
C ILE A 54 5.25 3.75 4.95
N ASP A 55 5.78 4.92 5.28
CA ASP A 55 5.02 6.16 5.34
C ASP A 55 4.49 6.57 3.95
N GLU A 56 3.17 6.71 3.82
CA GLU A 56 2.49 7.06 2.56
C GLU A 56 2.39 8.57 2.31
N ARG A 57 2.84 9.45 3.22
CA ARG A 57 2.64 10.91 3.12
C ARG A 57 3.15 11.55 1.83
N LEU A 58 4.11 10.93 1.15
CA LEU A 58 4.68 11.44 -0.11
C LEU A 58 3.84 11.15 -1.36
N THR A 59 2.74 10.41 -1.26
CA THR A 59 2.00 9.93 -2.44
C THR A 59 0.83 10.80 -2.85
N THR A 60 0.39 11.76 -2.04
CA THR A 60 -0.85 12.52 -2.29
C THR A 60 -0.72 13.49 -3.47
N ALA A 61 0.40 14.22 -3.57
CA ALA A 61 0.61 15.19 -4.67
C ALA A 61 0.90 14.53 -6.03
N GLN A 62 1.59 13.39 -6.05
CA GLN A 62 1.85 12.63 -7.28
C GLN A 62 0.62 11.82 -7.71
N GLY A 63 -0.12 11.27 -6.75
CA GLY A 63 -1.40 10.62 -6.98
C GLY A 63 -2.39 11.58 -7.60
N GLU A 64 -2.66 12.74 -6.98
CA GLU A 64 -3.67 13.70 -7.46
C GLU A 64 -3.49 14.15 -8.92
N ARG A 65 -2.25 14.20 -9.42
CA ARG A 65 -1.98 14.51 -10.83
C ARG A 65 -2.43 13.39 -11.77
N ILE A 66 -2.19 12.14 -11.40
CA ILE A 66 -2.69 10.96 -12.12
C ILE A 66 -4.23 10.86 -12.01
N PHE A 67 -4.82 11.34 -10.92
CA PHE A 67 -6.28 11.41 -10.72
C PHE A 67 -6.98 12.37 -11.70
N LEU A 68 -6.34 13.46 -12.10
CA LEU A 68 -6.92 14.49 -12.98
C LEU A 68 -6.93 14.06 -14.46
N GLU A 69 -5.97 13.23 -14.88
CA GLU A 69 -5.81 12.80 -16.28
C GLU A 69 -6.66 11.57 -16.64
N ALA A 70 -7.17 10.83 -15.64
CA ALA A 70 -7.92 9.59 -15.86
C ALA A 70 -9.44 9.86 -16.00
N ASP A 71 -9.90 10.10 -17.24
CA ASP A 71 -11.31 10.24 -17.62
C ASP A 71 -12.08 8.91 -17.57
N VAL A 72 -12.24 8.35 -16.37
CA VAL A 72 -12.92 7.07 -16.12
C VAL A 72 -13.96 7.16 -15.00
N SER A 73 -15.00 6.32 -15.11
CA SER A 73 -16.12 6.23 -14.16
C SER A 73 -15.66 6.01 -12.71
N ARG A 74 -16.41 6.53 -11.72
CA ARG A 74 -16.02 6.57 -10.29
C ARG A 74 -15.56 5.22 -9.71
N LYS A 75 -16.19 4.11 -10.10
CA LYS A 75 -15.82 2.76 -9.65
C LYS A 75 -14.48 2.31 -10.23
N LYS A 76 -14.31 2.48 -11.55
CA LYS A 76 -13.07 2.13 -12.27
C LYS A 76 -11.92 3.03 -11.85
N ARG A 77 -12.22 4.28 -11.50
CA ARG A 77 -11.29 5.21 -10.86
C ARG A 77 -10.77 4.59 -9.56
N ARG A 78 -11.63 4.20 -8.61
CA ARG A 78 -11.18 3.66 -7.32
C ARG A 78 -10.28 2.42 -7.46
N GLU A 79 -10.64 1.48 -8.32
CA GLU A 79 -9.81 0.29 -8.57
C GLU A 79 -8.44 0.62 -9.19
N ASN A 80 -8.38 1.59 -10.10
CA ASN A 80 -7.11 2.03 -10.68
C ASN A 80 -6.25 2.79 -9.67
N LEU A 81 -6.88 3.58 -8.80
CA LEU A 81 -6.19 4.34 -7.76
C LEU A 81 -5.51 3.44 -6.75
N ASP A 82 -6.19 2.38 -6.31
CA ASP A 82 -5.61 1.42 -5.37
C ASP A 82 -4.35 0.74 -5.96
N LYS A 83 -4.37 0.44 -7.27
CA LYS A 83 -3.21 -0.13 -7.98
C LYS A 83 -2.06 0.87 -8.10
N ILE A 84 -2.37 2.11 -8.50
CA ILE A 84 -1.36 3.18 -8.65
C ILE A 84 -0.73 3.49 -7.29
N ALA A 85 -1.53 3.58 -6.23
CA ALA A 85 -1.04 3.79 -4.87
C ALA A 85 -0.08 2.66 -4.45
N ALA A 86 -0.47 1.39 -4.65
CA ALA A 86 0.39 0.25 -4.36
C ALA A 86 1.72 0.28 -5.13
N GLN A 87 1.69 0.69 -6.41
CA GLN A 87 2.90 0.85 -7.22
C GLN A 87 3.81 1.97 -6.68
N LEU A 88 3.24 3.13 -6.34
CA LEU A 88 3.99 4.27 -5.79
C LEU A 88 4.62 3.94 -4.44
N ILE A 89 3.89 3.22 -3.57
CA ILE A 89 4.39 2.73 -2.29
C ILE A 89 5.61 1.83 -2.48
N LEU A 90 5.53 0.87 -3.39
CA LEU A 90 6.64 -0.03 -3.69
C LEU A 90 7.83 0.72 -4.29
N GLN A 91 7.58 1.65 -5.23
CA GLN A 91 8.64 2.46 -5.83
C GLN A 91 9.38 3.29 -4.77
N ASN A 92 8.65 3.98 -3.90
CA ASN A 92 9.22 4.75 -2.80
C ASN A 92 10.09 3.88 -1.88
N TYR A 93 9.62 2.67 -1.56
CA TYR A 93 10.40 1.72 -0.76
C TYR A 93 11.70 1.32 -1.45
N LEU A 94 11.67 1.04 -2.76
CA LEU A 94 12.86 0.66 -3.52
C LEU A 94 13.85 1.81 -3.64
N ASP A 95 13.38 3.04 -3.82
CA ASP A 95 14.22 4.23 -3.92
C ASP A 95 14.91 4.58 -2.59
N CYS A 96 14.23 4.38 -1.45
CA CYS A 96 14.84 4.58 -0.12
C CYS A 96 15.87 3.51 0.26
N ASN A 97 15.80 2.30 -0.31
CA ASN A 97 16.68 1.17 0.01
C ASN A 97 17.73 0.89 -1.08
N ARG A 98 17.97 1.88 -1.95
CA ARG A 98 18.88 1.76 -3.09
C ARG A 98 20.32 2.09 -2.76
#